data_AF-A0A8B6E404-F1
#
_entry.id   AF-A0A8B6E404-F1
#
_cell.length_a   1.000
_cell.length_b   1.000
_cell.length_c   1.000
_cell.angle_alpha   90.00
_cell.angle_beta   90.00
_cell.angle_gamma   90.00
#
_symmetry.space_group_name_H-M   'P 1'
#
loop_
_entity.id
_entity.type
_entity.pdbx_description
1 polymer ?
#
loop_
_entity_poly.entity_id
_entity_poly.type
_entity_poly.pdbx_seq_one_letter_code
_entity_poly.pdbx_strand_id
1 'polypeptide(L)'
;MHILPLSYFRSVKTDPDSVNSVAIDNEPQDRYDRLMVSGFVGLNPAGSTMMARDTTIMPAISGLPSIISLLFCPVAELRRDRENKRYIGSICGLGVDRDQRHSLFPEHDMEITFDVEIDNKDISQINGVRSAINLAIGNEEKVSAWGPDAIYKIQEAARKKLLEVVYKKRERVDPVNYNNPYSWNQVDPDDLIETSLEGTPADAPHLLNLHKAQMLEEEVYVDKASPEYLKEHAQWLKKASKDFTKREPITCEICEMTWHTPQLLAIHIETRRHQEKVAALYQKEDY
;
A
#
# COMPACT_ATOMS: atom_id res chain seq x y z
N MET A 1 16.08 -20.87 -7.19
CA MET A 1 15.13 -19.95 -6.54
C MET A 1 15.90 -18.70 -6.14
N HIS A 2 15.53 -17.52 -6.65
CA HIS A 2 16.06 -16.26 -6.13
C HIS A 2 15.15 -15.84 -4.98
N ILE A 3 15.61 -16.06 -3.75
CA ILE A 3 14.96 -15.46 -2.57
C ILE A 3 15.32 -13.97 -2.63
N LEU A 4 14.33 -13.10 -2.76
CA LEU A 4 14.55 -11.67 -2.62
C LEU A 4 14.66 -11.36 -1.13
N PRO A 5 15.86 -11.02 -0.62
CA PRO A 5 15.96 -10.58 0.76
C PRO A 5 15.25 -9.23 0.86
N LEU A 6 14.28 -9.15 1.77
CA LEU A 6 13.65 -7.88 2.14
C LEU A 6 14.59 -7.00 2.97
N SER A 7 15.74 -7.53 3.42
CA SER A 7 16.80 -6.84 4.16
C SER A 7 17.97 -6.48 3.24
N TYR A 8 18.53 -5.29 3.44
CA TYR A 8 19.66 -4.76 2.68
C TYR A 8 20.99 -5.50 2.95
N PHE A 9 21.15 -6.06 4.16
CA PHE A 9 22.48 -6.45 4.66
C PHE A 9 22.84 -7.92 4.49
N ARG A 10 21.85 -8.80 4.23
CA ARG A 10 22.07 -10.25 4.27
C ARG A 10 21.42 -10.96 3.08
N SER A 11 22.23 -11.74 2.39
CA SER A 11 21.74 -12.73 1.43
C SER A 11 21.08 -13.91 2.14
N VAL A 12 20.00 -14.45 1.59
CA VAL A 12 19.30 -15.62 2.14
C VAL A 12 19.45 -16.81 1.19
N LYS A 13 19.78 -17.97 1.74
CA LYS A 13 19.83 -19.25 1.01
C LYS A 13 19.03 -20.29 1.76
N THR A 14 18.30 -21.13 1.03
CA THR A 14 17.70 -22.33 1.61
C THR A 14 18.80 -23.36 1.87
N ASP A 15 18.72 -24.06 3.00
CA ASP A 15 19.59 -25.20 3.30
C ASP A 15 19.49 -26.23 2.16
N PRO A 16 20.63 -26.71 1.60
CA PRO A 16 20.62 -27.70 0.54
C PRO A 16 19.84 -28.98 0.88
N ASP A 17 19.81 -29.37 2.16
CA ASP A 17 19.11 -30.57 2.64
C ASP A 17 17.60 -30.32 2.81
N SER A 18 17.13 -29.08 2.67
CA SER A 18 15.70 -28.77 2.68
C SER A 18 15.01 -29.33 1.44
N VAL A 19 13.80 -29.87 1.63
CA VAL A 19 12.90 -30.25 0.52
C VAL A 19 12.53 -29.08 -0.40
N ASN A 20 12.63 -27.84 0.11
CA ASN A 20 12.39 -26.62 -0.67
C ASN A 20 13.67 -25.99 -1.23
N SER A 21 14.82 -26.67 -1.15
CA SER A 21 16.08 -26.21 -1.80
C SER A 21 15.92 -26.14 -3.32
N VAL A 22 15.03 -26.98 -3.87
CA VAL A 22 14.55 -26.95 -5.25
C VAL A 22 13.02 -26.82 -5.23
N ALA A 23 12.52 -25.59 -5.17
CA ALA A 23 11.08 -25.33 -5.29
C ALA A 23 10.63 -25.47 -6.76
N ILE A 24 9.70 -26.37 -7.02
CA ILE A 24 9.00 -26.46 -8.31
C ILE A 24 7.71 -25.65 -8.17
N ASP A 25 7.58 -24.60 -8.98
CA ASP A 25 6.35 -23.83 -9.05
C ASP A 25 5.33 -24.57 -9.93
N ASN A 26 4.25 -25.06 -9.32
CA ASN A 26 3.16 -25.72 -10.03
C ASN A 26 2.27 -24.73 -10.81
N GLU A 27 2.39 -23.42 -10.53
CA GLU A 27 1.60 -22.35 -11.14
C GLU A 27 2.52 -21.21 -11.61
N PRO A 28 3.47 -21.44 -12.53
CA PRO A 28 4.44 -20.42 -12.96
C PRO A 28 3.78 -19.24 -13.72
N GLN A 29 2.51 -19.38 -14.08
CA GLN A 29 1.70 -18.32 -14.68
C GLN A 29 1.25 -17.30 -13.63
N ASP A 30 1.18 -17.73 -12.36
CA ASP A 30 0.83 -16.88 -11.25
C ASP A 30 2.01 -15.97 -10.93
N ARG A 31 1.71 -14.67 -10.85
CA ARG A 31 2.72 -13.61 -10.72
C ARG A 31 2.66 -12.91 -9.36
N TYR A 32 2.01 -13.53 -8.37
CA TYR A 32 2.07 -13.09 -6.98
C TYR A 32 3.37 -13.52 -6.33
N ASP A 33 3.88 -12.68 -5.43
CA ASP A 33 5.02 -13.05 -4.61
C ASP A 33 4.63 -14.15 -3.61
N ARG A 34 5.45 -15.20 -3.52
CA ARG A 34 5.26 -16.29 -2.57
C ARG A 34 6.10 -16.09 -1.31
N LEU A 35 5.47 -16.27 -0.17
CA LEU A 35 6.15 -16.23 1.12
C LEU A 35 6.73 -17.61 1.45
N MET A 36 7.99 -17.64 1.87
CA MET A 36 8.61 -18.81 2.51
C MET A 36 8.90 -18.46 3.97
N VAL A 37 8.49 -19.34 4.88
CA VAL A 37 8.76 -19.22 6.32
C VAL A 37 9.77 -20.29 6.70
N SER A 38 10.70 -19.95 7.59
CA SER A 38 11.75 -20.86 8.07
C SER A 38 11.59 -21.04 9.58
N GLY A 39 11.66 -22.28 10.06
CA GLY A 39 11.67 -22.58 11.49
C GLY A 39 12.99 -22.19 12.17
N PHE A 40 14.10 -22.29 11.44
CA PHE A 40 15.43 -21.96 11.96
C PHE A 40 16.28 -21.22 10.93
N VAL A 41 16.90 -20.13 11.35
CA VAL A 41 17.89 -19.39 10.56
C VAL A 41 19.27 -19.52 11.17
N GLY A 42 20.25 -19.94 10.36
CA GLY A 42 21.66 -19.98 10.72
C GLY A 42 22.44 -18.91 9.98
N LEU A 43 23.42 -18.28 10.63
CA LEU A 43 24.36 -17.37 9.96
C LEU A 43 25.62 -18.13 9.55
N ASN A 44 26.18 -17.77 8.40
CA ASN A 44 27.55 -18.18 8.07
C ASN A 44 28.54 -17.50 9.04
N PRO A 45 29.78 -18.02 9.18
CA PRO A 45 30.78 -17.42 10.07
C PRO A 45 31.09 -15.93 9.76
N ALA A 46 30.89 -15.50 8.52
CA ALA A 46 31.08 -14.10 8.10
C ALA A 46 29.88 -13.18 8.40
N GLY A 47 28.74 -13.72 8.85
CA GLY A 47 27.51 -12.97 9.11
C GLY A 47 26.78 -12.41 7.88
N SER A 48 27.29 -12.64 6.67
CA SER A 48 26.79 -12.07 5.40
C SER A 48 25.66 -12.89 4.73
N THR A 49 25.52 -14.16 5.12
CA THR A 49 24.56 -15.08 4.51
C THR A 49 23.77 -15.81 5.59
N MET A 50 22.45 -15.71 5.51
CA MET A 50 21.51 -16.48 6.31
C MET A 50 21.12 -17.76 5.58
N MET A 51 21.14 -18.88 6.30
CA MET A 51 20.73 -20.19 5.86
C MET A 51 19.39 -20.54 6.51
N ALA A 52 18.36 -20.70 5.68
CA ALA A 52 17.00 -21.02 6.10
C ALA A 52 16.80 -22.55 6.15
N ARG A 53 16.41 -23.07 7.31
CA ARG A 53 16.11 -24.48 7.59
C ARG A 53 14.67 -24.66 8.01
N ASP A 54 14.16 -25.90 7.92
CA ASP A 54 12.77 -26.25 8.24
C ASP A 54 11.78 -25.28 7.58
N THR A 55 11.97 -25.13 6.26
CA THR A 55 11.25 -24.13 5.47
C THR A 55 9.89 -24.66 5.03
N THR A 56 8.88 -23.80 5.04
CA THR A 56 7.54 -24.04 4.51
C THR A 56 7.20 -22.95 3.49
N ILE A 57 6.81 -23.36 2.29
CA ILE A 57 6.27 -22.45 1.27
C ILE A 57 4.81 -22.20 1.61
N MET A 58 4.44 -20.94 1.80
CA MET A 58 3.07 -20.55 2.10
C MET A 58 2.21 -20.62 0.83
N PRO A 59 0.88 -20.80 0.97
CA PRO A 59 -0.04 -20.73 -0.17
C PRO A 59 0.09 -19.40 -0.93
N ALA A 60 -0.17 -19.43 -2.24
CA ALA A 60 -0.18 -18.25 -3.10
C ALA A 60 -1.41 -17.37 -2.82
N ILE A 61 -1.37 -16.66 -1.69
CA ILE A 61 -2.38 -15.67 -1.30
C ILE A 61 -1.88 -14.30 -1.75
N SER A 62 -2.71 -13.57 -2.51
CA SER A 62 -2.37 -12.26 -3.07
C SER A 62 -1.98 -11.25 -1.98
N GLY A 63 -0.78 -10.68 -2.09
CA GLY A 63 -0.25 -9.69 -1.14
C GLY A 63 0.11 -10.26 0.23
N LEU A 64 0.14 -11.59 0.42
CA LEU A 64 0.43 -12.20 1.71
C LEU A 64 1.74 -11.71 2.34
N PRO A 65 2.87 -11.58 1.60
CA PRO A 65 4.10 -11.04 2.18
C PRO A 65 3.90 -9.63 2.79
N SER A 66 3.21 -8.75 2.08
CA SER A 66 2.90 -7.39 2.50
C SER A 66 2.01 -7.37 3.74
N ILE A 67 0.92 -8.14 3.72
CA ILE A 67 -0.06 -8.21 4.80
C ILE A 67 0.55 -8.80 6.08
N ILE A 68 1.29 -9.91 5.98
CA ILE A 68 1.94 -10.54 7.15
C ILE A 68 2.97 -9.60 7.76
N SER A 69 3.75 -8.92 6.92
CA SER A 69 4.76 -7.98 7.42
C SER A 69 4.11 -6.80 8.15
N LEU A 70 3.06 -6.19 7.59
CA LEU A 70 2.32 -5.14 8.27
C LEU A 70 1.62 -5.66 9.54
N LEU A 71 1.10 -6.89 9.56
CA LEU A 71 0.44 -7.44 10.74
C LEU A 71 1.37 -7.59 11.93
N PHE A 72 2.63 -8.00 11.70
CA PHE A 72 3.54 -8.43 12.77
C PHE A 72 4.81 -7.60 12.93
N CYS A 73 5.08 -6.62 12.05
CA CYS A 73 6.19 -5.71 12.27
C CYS A 73 5.97 -4.85 13.54
N PRO A 74 7.03 -4.50 14.27
CA PRO A 74 6.92 -3.59 15.42
C PRO A 74 6.46 -2.20 14.99
N VAL A 75 7.15 -1.60 14.01
CA VAL A 75 6.87 -0.29 13.44
C VAL A 75 6.88 -0.41 11.92
N ALA A 76 5.95 0.30 11.26
CA ALA A 76 5.95 0.48 9.82
C ALA A 76 5.76 1.96 9.43
N GLU A 77 6.43 2.37 8.36
CA GLU A 77 6.17 3.64 7.67
C GLU A 77 5.72 3.33 6.24
N LEU A 78 4.49 3.72 5.92
CA LEU A 78 3.84 3.45 4.63
C LEU A 78 4.34 4.40 3.55
N ARG A 79 4.56 3.86 2.35
CA ARG A 79 5.00 4.59 1.16
C ARG A 79 3.81 4.83 0.24
N ARG A 80 3.58 6.09 -0.15
CA ARG A 80 2.65 6.45 -1.23
C ARG A 80 3.37 6.60 -2.56
N ASP A 81 2.63 6.43 -3.65
CA ASP A 81 3.09 6.86 -4.96
C ASP A 81 3.18 8.39 -5.05
N ARG A 82 3.73 8.91 -6.16
CA ARG A 82 3.93 10.36 -6.35
C ARG A 82 2.62 11.14 -6.47
N GLU A 83 1.54 10.47 -6.86
CA GLU A 83 0.20 11.05 -7.00
C GLU A 83 -0.62 10.91 -5.71
N ASN A 84 -0.07 10.32 -4.64
CA ASN A 84 -0.78 10.02 -3.38
C ASN A 84 -2.05 9.18 -3.54
N LYS A 85 -2.24 8.46 -4.64
CA LYS A 85 -3.45 7.68 -4.93
C LYS A 85 -3.43 6.29 -4.32
N ARG A 86 -2.24 5.73 -4.07
CA ARG A 86 -2.11 4.37 -3.52
C ARG A 86 -0.88 4.19 -2.65
N TYR A 87 -0.95 3.19 -1.77
CA TYR A 87 0.25 2.68 -1.12
C TYR A 87 1.03 1.78 -2.08
N ILE A 88 2.34 2.03 -2.18
CA ILE A 88 3.26 1.25 -3.04
C ILE A 88 4.21 0.36 -2.25
N GLY A 89 4.23 0.50 -0.93
CA GLY A 89 5.12 -0.25 -0.07
C GLY A 89 5.14 0.23 1.37
N SER A 90 6.08 -0.33 2.14
CA SER A 90 6.36 0.09 3.50
C SER A 90 7.78 -0.29 3.90
N ILE A 91 8.41 0.54 4.74
CA ILE A 91 9.55 0.11 5.53
C ILE A 91 9.03 -0.42 6.88
N CYS A 92 9.50 -1.60 7.27
CA CYS A 92 9.11 -2.30 8.49
C CYS A 92 10.36 -2.56 9.35
N GLY A 93 10.28 -2.37 10.66
CA GLY A 93 11.42 -2.59 11.55
C GLY A 93 11.16 -2.09 12.96
N LEU A 94 12.23 -1.66 13.64
CA LEU A 94 12.14 -1.05 14.97
C LEU A 94 11.98 0.48 14.94
N GLY A 95 11.96 1.08 13.75
CA GLY A 95 11.85 2.52 13.56
C GLY A 95 13.20 3.21 13.75
N VAL A 96 13.15 4.46 14.25
CA VAL A 96 14.31 5.34 14.37
C VAL A 96 14.83 5.45 15.79
N ASP A 97 16.10 5.83 15.91
CA ASP A 97 16.69 6.24 17.19
C ASP A 97 16.05 7.52 17.73
N ARG A 98 16.32 7.86 18.99
CA ARG A 98 15.78 9.02 19.73
C ARG A 98 15.96 10.34 18.99
N ASP A 99 17.06 10.48 18.24
CA ASP A 99 17.37 11.67 17.45
C ASP A 99 16.61 11.73 16.11
N GLN A 100 15.80 10.72 15.79
CA GLN A 100 14.97 10.57 14.58
C GLN A 100 15.74 10.63 13.24
N ARG A 101 17.07 10.49 13.27
CA ARG A 101 17.94 10.63 12.09
C ARG A 101 18.35 9.30 11.46
N HIS A 102 18.37 8.23 12.25
CA HIS A 102 18.91 6.95 11.82
C HIS A 102 17.96 5.84 12.24
N SER A 103 17.91 4.78 11.42
CA SER A 103 17.27 3.54 11.82
C SER A 103 17.91 3.02 13.10
N LEU A 104 17.07 2.56 14.03
CA LEU A 104 17.50 1.97 15.30
C LEU A 104 18.26 0.66 15.06
N PHE A 105 17.85 -0.12 14.06
CA PHE A 105 18.50 -1.39 13.73
C PHE A 105 18.44 -1.70 12.23
N PRO A 106 19.28 -1.03 11.41
CA PRO A 106 19.20 -1.06 9.95
C PRO A 106 19.27 -2.47 9.34
N GLU A 107 20.00 -3.37 9.97
CA GLU A 107 20.16 -4.76 9.51
C GLU A 107 18.89 -5.62 9.63
N HIS A 108 17.90 -5.17 10.41
CA HIS A 108 16.59 -5.80 10.57
C HIS A 108 15.45 -5.02 9.92
N ASP A 109 15.77 -3.89 9.27
CA ASP A 109 14.77 -3.18 8.49
C ASP A 109 14.46 -3.95 7.20
N MET A 110 13.17 -3.98 6.89
CA MET A 110 12.62 -4.64 5.72
C MET A 110 11.92 -3.60 4.84
N GLU A 111 12.40 -3.40 3.61
CA GLU A 111 11.68 -2.61 2.62
C GLU A 111 10.79 -3.54 1.79
N ILE A 112 9.50 -3.27 1.78
CA ILE A 112 8.48 -4.10 1.15
C ILE A 112 7.81 -3.28 0.08
N THR A 113 7.81 -3.80 -1.15
CA THR A 113 7.04 -3.23 -2.25
C THR A 113 5.75 -4.00 -2.40
N PHE A 114 4.64 -3.30 -2.60
CA PHE A 114 3.33 -3.92 -2.74
C PHE A 114 3.08 -4.35 -4.19
N ASP A 115 2.68 -5.59 -4.37
CA ASP A 115 2.25 -6.21 -5.63
C ASP A 115 0.71 -6.29 -5.75
N VAL A 116 0.01 -5.79 -4.73
CA VAL A 116 -1.45 -5.68 -4.69
C VAL A 116 -1.87 -4.30 -4.19
N GLU A 117 -3.08 -3.90 -4.53
CA GLU A 117 -3.69 -2.68 -4.01
C GLU A 117 -3.97 -2.82 -2.50
N ILE A 118 -3.41 -1.88 -1.74
CA ILE A 118 -3.65 -1.70 -0.31
C ILE A 118 -4.12 -0.25 -0.14
N ASP A 119 -5.24 -0.07 0.56
CA ASP A 119 -5.88 1.22 0.81
C ASP A 119 -5.96 1.56 2.31
N ASN A 120 -6.50 2.72 2.66
CA ASN A 120 -6.71 3.10 4.07
C ASN A 120 -7.63 2.11 4.83
N LYS A 121 -8.55 1.44 4.14
CA LYS A 121 -9.43 0.44 4.75
C LYS A 121 -8.65 -0.82 5.12
N ASP A 122 -7.72 -1.29 4.29
CA ASP A 122 -6.80 -2.37 4.61
C ASP A 122 -5.96 -2.04 5.85
N ILE A 123 -5.39 -0.82 5.92
CA ILE A 123 -4.61 -0.40 7.09
C ILE A 123 -5.47 -0.38 8.35
N SER A 124 -6.71 0.12 8.26
CA SER A 124 -7.68 0.09 9.35
C SER A 124 -8.02 -1.34 9.80
N GLN A 125 -8.21 -2.26 8.87
CA GLN A 125 -8.47 -3.67 9.19
C GLN A 125 -7.24 -4.34 9.84
N ILE A 126 -6.03 -4.06 9.36
CA ILE A 126 -4.77 -4.51 9.96
C ILE A 126 -4.64 -3.99 11.38
N ASN A 127 -4.85 -2.69 11.60
CA ASN A 127 -4.87 -2.09 12.94
C ASN A 127 -5.95 -2.72 13.83
N GLY A 128 -7.09 -3.10 13.26
CA GLY A 128 -8.14 -3.83 13.95
C GLY A 128 -7.72 -5.22 14.44
N VAL A 129 -6.83 -5.91 13.71
CA VAL A 129 -6.20 -7.18 14.13
C VAL A 129 -5.14 -6.92 15.20
N ARG A 130 -4.23 -5.97 14.97
CA ARG A 130 -3.16 -5.59 15.92
C ARG A 130 -3.76 -5.19 17.27
N SER A 131 -4.81 -4.37 17.26
CA SER A 131 -5.58 -3.99 18.44
C SER A 131 -6.18 -5.18 19.18
N ALA A 132 -6.71 -6.17 18.46
CA ALA A 132 -7.28 -7.37 19.07
C ALA A 132 -6.19 -8.23 19.75
N ILE A 133 -5.01 -8.33 19.13
CA ILE A 133 -3.84 -9.00 19.71
C ILE A 133 -3.34 -8.24 20.95
N ASN A 134 -3.26 -6.91 20.87
CA ASN A 134 -2.87 -6.04 21.99
C ASN A 134 -3.80 -6.23 23.19
N LEU A 135 -5.11 -6.31 22.97
CA LEU A 135 -6.07 -6.58 24.03
C LEU A 135 -5.96 -8.00 24.59
N ALA A 136 -5.62 -8.99 23.74
CA ALA A 136 -5.50 -10.38 24.15
C ALA A 136 -4.24 -10.67 24.97
N ILE A 137 -3.13 -9.98 24.68
CA ILE A 137 -1.79 -10.29 25.22
C ILE A 137 -1.26 -9.15 26.11
N GLY A 138 -1.48 -7.89 25.71
CA GLY A 138 -0.84 -6.70 26.29
C GLY A 138 -1.33 -6.27 27.67
N ASN A 139 -2.14 -7.07 28.35
CA ASN A 139 -2.56 -6.78 29.72
C ASN A 139 -2.65 -8.05 30.59
N GLU A 140 -1.50 -8.65 30.87
CA GLU A 140 -1.40 -9.90 31.63
C GLU A 140 -2.14 -9.87 32.98
N GLU A 141 -2.11 -8.74 33.69
CA GLU A 141 -2.83 -8.56 34.97
C GLU A 141 -4.36 -8.56 34.79
N LYS A 142 -4.91 -7.87 33.77
CA LYS A 142 -6.35 -7.88 33.51
C LYS A 142 -6.82 -9.18 32.86
N VAL A 143 -6.02 -9.77 31.97
CA VAL A 143 -6.31 -11.04 31.31
C VAL A 143 -6.34 -12.18 32.32
N SER A 144 -5.48 -12.16 33.35
CA SER A 144 -5.52 -13.14 34.45
C SER A 144 -6.80 -13.07 35.28
N ALA A 145 -7.46 -11.91 35.30
CA ALA A 145 -8.77 -11.74 35.94
C ALA A 145 -9.95 -12.12 35.03
N TRP A 146 -9.71 -12.37 33.74
CA TRP A 146 -10.74 -12.76 32.80
C TRP A 146 -11.02 -14.27 32.90
N GLY A 147 -12.30 -14.62 32.95
CA GLY A 147 -12.70 -16.02 32.85
C GLY A 147 -12.35 -16.63 31.48
N PRO A 148 -12.24 -17.97 31.37
CA PRO A 148 -11.90 -18.67 30.12
C PRO A 148 -12.77 -18.25 28.92
N ASP A 149 -14.06 -17.98 29.15
CA ASP A 149 -15.01 -17.57 28.12
C ASP A 149 -14.67 -16.21 27.49
N ALA A 150 -14.14 -15.27 28.28
CA ALA A 150 -13.76 -13.95 27.79
C ALA A 150 -12.49 -14.04 26.93
N ILE A 151 -11.52 -14.84 27.35
CA ILE A 151 -10.30 -15.12 26.58
C ILE A 151 -10.66 -15.77 25.24
N TYR A 152 -11.51 -16.80 25.26
CA TYR A 152 -11.97 -17.48 24.04
C TYR A 152 -12.65 -16.50 23.06
N LYS A 153 -13.53 -15.63 23.55
CA LYS A 153 -14.20 -14.62 22.71
C LYS A 153 -13.22 -13.67 22.03
N ILE A 154 -12.19 -13.24 22.75
CA ILE A 154 -11.19 -12.32 22.21
C ILE A 154 -10.30 -13.03 21.19
N GLN A 155 -9.87 -14.26 21.47
CA GLN A 155 -9.11 -15.08 20.53
C GLN A 155 -9.90 -15.34 19.25
N GLU A 156 -11.18 -15.72 19.35
CA GLU A 156 -12.02 -15.96 18.17
C GLU A 156 -12.29 -14.66 17.39
N ALA A 157 -12.46 -13.53 18.08
CA ALA A 157 -12.57 -12.24 17.42
C ALA A 157 -11.29 -11.84 16.66
N ALA A 158 -10.12 -12.04 17.28
CA ALA A 158 -8.82 -11.79 16.65
C ALA A 158 -8.60 -12.72 15.45
N ARG A 159 -8.92 -14.01 15.60
CA ARG A 159 -8.86 -15.02 14.54
C ARG A 159 -9.74 -14.62 13.36
N LYS A 160 -11.00 -14.25 13.62
CA LYS A 160 -11.93 -13.83 12.56
C LYS A 160 -11.40 -12.63 11.79
N LYS A 161 -10.97 -11.56 12.48
CA LYS A 161 -10.41 -10.38 11.82
C LYS A 161 -9.15 -10.70 11.02
N LEU A 162 -8.26 -11.55 11.56
CA LEU A 162 -7.05 -11.99 10.87
C LEU A 162 -7.40 -12.71 9.56
N LEU A 163 -8.32 -13.67 9.62
CA LEU A 163 -8.74 -14.42 8.43
C LEU A 163 -9.44 -13.52 7.40
N GLU A 164 -10.25 -12.55 7.85
CA GLU A 164 -10.86 -11.56 6.97
C GLU A 164 -9.81 -10.72 6.22
N VAL A 165 -8.74 -10.30 6.89
CA VAL A 165 -7.65 -9.53 6.26
C VAL A 165 -6.82 -10.40 5.32
N VAL A 166 -6.44 -11.61 5.75
CA VAL A 166 -5.57 -12.51 4.99
C VAL A 166 -6.27 -13.04 3.74
N TYR A 167 -7.55 -13.38 3.81
CA TYR A 167 -8.30 -13.93 2.67
C TYR A 167 -9.06 -12.88 1.84
N LYS A 168 -8.97 -11.59 2.18
CA LYS A 168 -9.50 -10.51 1.33
C LYS A 168 -8.82 -10.59 -0.04
N LYS A 169 -9.62 -10.70 -1.10
CA LYS A 169 -9.13 -10.57 -2.48
C LYS A 169 -8.73 -9.12 -2.74
N ARG A 170 -7.52 -8.92 -3.25
CA ARG A 170 -6.96 -7.61 -3.61
C ARG A 170 -6.57 -7.63 -5.07
N GLU A 171 -6.72 -6.50 -5.73
CA GLU A 171 -6.33 -6.37 -7.13
C GLU A 171 -4.81 -6.32 -7.24
N ARG A 172 -4.29 -6.97 -8.28
CA ARG A 172 -2.86 -6.98 -8.55
C ARG A 172 -2.44 -5.66 -9.16
N VAL A 173 -1.32 -5.13 -8.70
CA VAL A 173 -0.70 -3.93 -9.27
C VAL A 173 0.76 -4.21 -9.60
N ASP A 174 1.30 -3.48 -10.58
CA ASP A 174 2.73 -3.56 -10.85
C ASP A 174 3.51 -2.90 -9.69
N PRO A 175 4.47 -3.63 -9.07
CA PRO A 175 5.28 -3.11 -7.98
C PRO A 175 6.06 -1.86 -8.40
N VAL A 176 6.05 -0.83 -7.55
CA VAL A 176 6.80 0.42 -7.78
C VAL A 176 7.78 0.63 -6.65
N ASN A 177 9.07 0.57 -6.97
CA ASN A 177 10.11 0.85 -5.98
C ASN A 177 10.04 2.30 -5.51
N TYR A 178 10.20 2.50 -4.20
CA TYR A 178 10.34 3.83 -3.63
C TYR A 178 11.70 4.44 -4.00
N ASN A 179 11.76 5.77 -4.21
CA ASN A 179 12.97 6.44 -4.69
C ASN A 179 14.16 6.33 -3.70
N ASN A 180 13.89 6.27 -2.40
CA ASN A 180 14.89 6.23 -1.35
C ASN A 180 14.55 5.11 -0.34
N PRO A 181 14.75 3.84 -0.70
CA PRO A 181 14.39 2.70 0.14
C PRO A 181 15.29 2.63 1.39
N TYR A 182 14.84 1.92 2.44
CA TYR A 182 15.57 1.71 3.70
C TYR A 182 15.88 2.97 4.52
N SER A 183 15.22 4.09 4.23
CA SER A 183 15.31 5.32 5.03
C SER A 183 13.97 5.62 5.70
N TRP A 184 13.98 5.88 7.00
CA TRP A 184 12.78 6.27 7.76
C TRP A 184 12.53 7.79 7.69
N ASN A 185 11.39 8.22 8.21
CA ASN A 185 10.94 9.61 8.34
C ASN A 185 10.88 10.36 7.01
N GLN A 186 10.40 9.70 5.96
CA GLN A 186 10.20 10.34 4.64
C GLN A 186 8.76 10.81 4.41
N VAL A 187 7.92 10.68 5.43
CA VAL A 187 6.52 11.08 5.44
C VAL A 187 6.39 12.31 6.33
N ASP A 188 5.66 13.32 5.84
CA ASP A 188 5.34 14.50 6.63
C ASP A 188 4.43 14.08 7.82
N PRO A 189 4.81 14.37 9.07
CA PRO A 189 3.97 14.07 10.23
C PRO A 189 2.57 14.69 10.15
N ASP A 190 2.41 15.83 9.48
CA ASP A 190 1.13 16.52 9.35
C ASP A 190 0.15 15.79 8.40
N ASP A 191 0.67 14.88 7.56
CA ASP A 191 -0.13 14.04 6.66
C ASP A 191 -0.63 12.75 7.33
N LEU A 192 -0.15 12.44 8.55
CA LEU A 192 -0.48 11.21 9.25
C LEU A 192 -1.85 11.29 9.93
N ILE A 193 -2.68 10.28 9.70
CA ILE A 193 -3.96 10.13 10.38
C ILE A 193 -3.71 9.49 11.74
N GLU A 194 -4.14 10.17 12.80
CA GLU A 194 -4.16 9.61 14.14
C GLU A 194 -5.21 8.50 14.26
N THR A 195 -4.85 7.43 14.95
CA THR A 195 -5.81 6.36 15.26
C THR A 195 -6.71 6.78 16.41
N SER A 196 -8.02 6.56 16.28
CA SER A 196 -8.99 6.85 17.35
C SER A 196 -8.82 6.01 18.63
N LEU A 197 -7.86 5.08 18.64
CA LEU A 197 -7.52 4.20 19.75
C LEU A 197 -6.28 4.66 20.52
N GLU A 198 -5.67 5.79 20.15
CA GLU A 198 -4.45 6.28 20.77
C GLU A 198 -4.64 6.47 22.29
N GLY A 199 -3.70 5.93 23.07
CA GLY A 199 -3.76 5.96 24.54
C GLY A 199 -4.77 5.01 25.20
N THR A 200 -5.44 4.14 24.43
CA THR A 200 -6.27 3.05 24.98
C THR A 200 -5.47 1.76 25.14
N PRO A 201 -5.92 0.76 25.93
CA PRO A 201 -5.24 -0.54 26.01
C PRO A 201 -5.15 -1.31 24.68
N ALA A 202 -5.94 -0.92 23.66
CA ALA A 202 -5.86 -1.48 22.32
C ALA A 202 -4.66 -0.93 21.53
N ASP A 203 -4.20 0.26 21.88
CA ASP A 203 -2.95 0.85 21.41
C ASP A 203 -1.85 0.54 22.43
N ALA A 204 -1.10 -0.55 22.17
CA ALA A 204 -0.02 -1.03 23.02
C ALA A 204 1.32 -0.87 22.29
N PRO A 205 1.98 0.31 22.37
CA PRO A 205 3.22 0.60 21.65
C PRO A 205 4.37 -0.36 21.97
N HIS A 206 4.33 -1.02 23.14
CA HIS A 206 5.34 -1.98 23.59
C HIS A 206 5.16 -3.38 22.97
N LEU A 207 4.05 -3.64 22.27
CA LEU A 207 3.75 -4.93 21.64
C LEU A 207 3.60 -4.77 20.12
N LEU A 208 2.42 -4.33 19.65
CA LEU A 208 2.15 -4.05 18.24
C LEU A 208 1.64 -2.61 18.11
N ASN A 209 2.53 -1.70 17.69
CA ASN A 209 2.16 -0.31 17.46
C ASN A 209 1.09 -0.20 16.36
N LEU A 210 0.05 0.61 16.53
CA LEU A 210 -0.91 0.81 15.45
C LEU A 210 -0.29 1.63 14.33
N HIS A 211 -0.53 1.22 13.08
CA HIS A 211 0.02 1.91 11.93
C HIS A 211 -0.59 3.28 11.77
N LYS A 212 0.26 4.30 11.65
CA LYS A 212 -0.12 5.65 11.25
C LYS A 212 -0.06 5.71 9.73
N ALA A 213 -1.17 6.06 9.11
CA ALA A 213 -1.36 6.00 7.67
C ALA A 213 -1.65 7.40 7.13
N GLN A 214 -1.20 7.71 5.93
CA GLN A 214 -1.55 8.96 5.25
C GLN A 214 -2.91 8.83 4.57
N MET A 215 -3.68 9.91 4.43
CA MET A 215 -4.85 9.85 3.53
C MET A 215 -4.37 9.66 2.09
N LEU A 216 -4.94 8.68 1.40
CA LEU A 216 -4.82 8.60 -0.05
C LEU A 216 -5.74 9.66 -0.65
N GLU A 217 -5.28 10.32 -1.71
CA GLU A 217 -6.15 11.17 -2.52
C GLU A 217 -7.21 10.27 -3.14
N GLU A 218 -8.47 10.48 -2.77
CA GLU A 218 -9.57 9.84 -3.46
C GLU A 218 -9.49 10.24 -4.93
N GLU A 219 -9.53 9.25 -5.84
CA GLU A 219 -9.96 9.54 -7.19
C GLU A 219 -11.38 10.10 -7.06
N VAL A 220 -11.51 11.42 -7.06
CA VAL A 220 -12.80 12.05 -7.29
C VAL A 220 -13.21 11.50 -8.64
N TYR A 221 -14.21 10.62 -8.65
CA TYR A 221 -14.85 10.18 -9.88
C TYR A 221 -15.52 11.42 -10.45
N VAL A 222 -14.75 12.18 -11.22
CA VAL A 222 -15.27 13.26 -12.02
C VAL A 222 -15.95 12.56 -13.16
N ASP A 223 -17.28 12.49 -13.11
CA ASP A 223 -18.06 12.00 -14.23
C ASP A 223 -17.75 12.89 -15.43
N LYS A 224 -16.84 12.42 -16.28
CA LYS A 224 -16.39 13.16 -17.47
C LYS A 224 -17.53 13.36 -18.48
N ALA A 225 -18.66 12.65 -18.31
CA ALA A 225 -19.87 12.85 -19.09
C ALA A 225 -20.86 13.84 -18.43
N SER A 226 -20.62 14.28 -17.19
CA SER A 226 -21.48 15.25 -16.52
C SER A 226 -21.50 16.60 -17.28
N PRO A 227 -22.66 17.25 -17.41
CA PRO A 227 -22.77 18.57 -18.04
C PRO A 227 -21.86 19.61 -17.38
N GLU A 228 -21.71 19.57 -16.06
CA GLU A 228 -20.89 20.49 -15.26
C GLU A 228 -19.41 20.37 -15.62
N TYR A 229 -18.88 19.14 -15.63
CA TYR A 229 -17.49 18.89 -16.06
C TYR A 229 -17.25 19.32 -17.50
N LEU A 230 -18.16 18.99 -18.42
CA LEU A 230 -18.00 19.34 -19.83
C LEU A 230 -18.02 20.87 -20.06
N LYS A 231 -18.79 21.61 -19.25
CA LYS A 231 -18.79 23.09 -19.25
C LYS A 231 -17.43 23.64 -18.78
N GLU A 232 -16.89 23.13 -17.68
CA GLU A 232 -15.56 23.52 -17.18
C GLU A 232 -14.45 23.16 -18.17
N HIS A 233 -14.52 21.95 -18.74
CA HIS A 233 -13.60 21.49 -19.77
C HIS A 233 -13.62 22.39 -21.01
N ALA A 234 -14.80 22.84 -21.47
CA ALA A 234 -14.90 23.80 -22.57
C ALA A 234 -14.20 25.14 -22.26
N GLN A 235 -14.29 25.62 -21.02
CA GLN A 235 -13.58 26.83 -20.59
C GLN A 235 -12.06 26.61 -20.54
N TRP A 236 -11.64 25.44 -20.06
CA TRP A 236 -10.24 25.05 -20.03
C TRP A 236 -9.64 24.93 -21.44
N LEU A 237 -10.35 24.32 -22.39
CA LEU A 237 -9.91 24.22 -23.79
C LEU A 237 -9.66 25.61 -24.41
N LYS A 238 -10.51 26.60 -24.10
CA LYS A 238 -10.32 28.00 -24.55
C LYS A 238 -9.09 28.68 -23.96
N LYS A 239 -8.67 28.28 -22.76
CA LYS A 239 -7.42 28.76 -22.14
C LYS A 239 -6.23 28.03 -22.75
N ALA A 240 -6.31 26.71 -22.87
CA ALA A 240 -5.27 25.85 -23.41
C ALA A 240 -4.94 26.16 -24.89
N SER A 241 -5.92 26.56 -25.69
CA SER A 241 -5.69 26.96 -27.09
C SER A 241 -4.88 28.25 -27.25
N LYS A 242 -4.79 29.07 -26.19
CA LYS A 242 -4.02 30.32 -26.16
C LYS A 242 -2.65 30.17 -25.50
N ASP A 243 -2.37 29.00 -24.92
CA ASP A 243 -1.10 28.72 -24.26
C ASP A 243 -0.15 27.98 -25.22
N PHE A 244 0.67 28.75 -25.93
CA PHE A 244 1.65 28.22 -26.89
C PHE A 244 2.86 27.54 -26.24
N THR A 245 2.95 27.53 -24.90
CA THR A 245 4.08 26.91 -24.19
C THR A 245 3.86 25.44 -23.90
N LYS A 246 2.60 24.96 -23.95
CA LYS A 246 2.26 23.55 -23.77
C LYS A 246 2.75 22.68 -24.92
N ARG A 247 3.42 21.57 -24.57
CA ARG A 247 3.94 20.56 -25.50
C ARG A 247 3.22 19.22 -25.42
N GLU A 248 2.38 19.02 -24.41
CA GLU A 248 1.63 17.79 -24.22
C GLU A 248 0.39 17.75 -25.13
N PRO A 249 -0.02 16.58 -25.64
CA PRO A 249 -1.26 16.43 -26.39
C PRO A 249 -2.47 16.84 -25.56
N ILE A 250 -3.40 17.58 -26.16
CA ILE A 250 -4.61 18.08 -25.51
C ILE A 250 -5.83 17.33 -26.06
N THR A 251 -6.57 16.67 -25.18
CA THR A 251 -7.82 15.97 -25.54
C THR A 251 -9.03 16.86 -25.28
N CYS A 252 -9.93 16.92 -26.26
CA CYS A 252 -11.26 17.50 -26.13
C CYS A 252 -12.26 16.40 -25.80
N GLU A 253 -12.72 16.32 -24.56
CA GLU A 253 -13.64 15.29 -24.06
C GLU A 253 -15.07 15.46 -24.61
N ILE A 254 -15.41 16.64 -25.14
CA ILE A 254 -16.72 16.92 -25.79
C ILE A 254 -16.78 16.31 -27.21
N CYS A 255 -15.62 16.22 -27.86
CA CYS A 255 -15.49 15.73 -29.23
C CYS A 255 -14.78 14.38 -29.32
N GLU A 256 -14.19 13.91 -28.23
CA GLU A 256 -13.36 12.69 -28.15
C GLU A 256 -12.19 12.74 -29.17
N MET A 257 -11.56 13.91 -29.30
CA MET A 257 -10.46 14.14 -30.24
C MET A 257 -9.24 14.70 -29.53
N THR A 258 -8.05 14.24 -29.92
CA THR A 258 -6.76 14.67 -29.36
C THR A 258 -6.00 15.55 -30.35
N TRP A 259 -5.38 16.62 -29.84
CA TRP A 259 -4.65 17.61 -30.62
C TRP A 259 -3.23 17.75 -30.10
N HIS A 260 -2.23 17.64 -30.99
CA HIS A 260 -0.81 17.67 -30.61
C HIS A 260 -0.23 19.09 -30.49
N THR A 261 -0.98 20.12 -30.87
CA THR A 261 -0.54 21.52 -30.76
C THR A 261 -1.70 22.46 -30.38
N PRO A 262 -1.43 23.54 -29.63
CA PRO A 262 -2.44 24.56 -29.28
C PRO A 262 -3.09 25.21 -30.51
N GLN A 263 -2.35 25.35 -31.62
CA GLN A 263 -2.86 25.94 -32.87
C GLN A 263 -3.95 25.06 -33.50
N LEU A 264 -3.74 23.75 -33.55
CA LEU A 264 -4.76 22.82 -34.07
C LEU A 264 -5.98 22.77 -33.16
N LEU A 265 -5.76 22.86 -31.84
CA LEU A 265 -6.85 22.98 -30.88
C LEU A 265 -7.66 24.28 -31.06
N ALA A 266 -7.00 25.40 -31.34
CA ALA A 266 -7.68 26.68 -31.60
C ALA A 266 -8.62 26.57 -32.80
N ILE A 267 -8.14 25.99 -33.90
CA ILE A 267 -8.96 25.72 -35.11
C ILE A 267 -10.13 24.80 -34.76
N HIS A 268 -9.90 23.75 -33.98
CA HIS A 268 -10.94 22.82 -33.55
C HIS A 268 -12.08 23.50 -32.78
N ILE A 269 -11.74 24.35 -31.79
CA ILE A 269 -12.74 25.02 -30.94
C ILE A 269 -13.60 26.00 -31.75
N GLU A 270 -13.07 26.54 -32.86
CA GLU A 270 -13.80 27.40 -33.78
C GLU A 270 -14.73 26.63 -34.75
N THR A 271 -14.61 25.30 -34.83
CA THR A 271 -15.48 24.52 -35.72
C THR A 271 -16.94 24.58 -35.26
N ARG A 272 -17.84 24.71 -36.23
CA ARG A 272 -19.30 24.69 -36.00
C ARG A 272 -19.74 23.46 -35.19
N ARG A 273 -19.18 22.29 -35.49
CA ARG A 273 -19.49 21.03 -34.78
C ARG A 273 -19.15 21.09 -33.29
N HIS A 274 -18.02 21.69 -32.91
CA HIS A 274 -17.66 21.86 -31.50
C HIS A 274 -18.58 22.88 -30.81
N GLN A 275 -18.84 24.02 -31.46
CA GLN A 275 -19.70 25.08 -30.92
C GLN A 275 -21.13 24.61 -30.66
N GLU A 276 -21.72 23.82 -31.57
CA GLU A 276 -23.06 23.24 -31.40
C GLU A 276 -23.11 22.28 -30.19
N LYS A 277 -22.09 21.43 -30.02
CA LYS A 277 -22.01 20.53 -28.86
C LYS A 277 -21.87 21.31 -27.55
N VAL A 278 -21.04 22.35 -27.51
CA VAL A 278 -20.87 23.22 -26.34
C VAL A 278 -22.18 23.95 -26.01
N ALA A 279 -22.87 24.49 -27.02
CA ALA A 279 -24.15 25.17 -26.84
C ALA A 279 -25.23 24.24 -26.25
N ALA A 280 -25.27 22.98 -26.68
CA ALA A 280 -26.20 21.98 -26.16
C ALA A 280 -25.99 21.67 -24.66
N LEU A 281 -24.79 21.89 -24.12
CA LEU A 281 -24.51 21.71 -22.68
C LEU A 281 -25.20 22.78 -21.82
N TYR A 282 -25.43 23.97 -22.36
CA TYR A 282 -26.06 25.09 -21.63
C TYR A 282 -27.60 25.13 -21.81
N GLN A 283 -28.17 24.32 -22.70
CA GLN A 283 -29.62 24.29 -22.97
C GLN A 283 -30.38 23.24 -22.14
N LYS A 284 -29.68 22.35 -21.43
CA LYS A 284 -30.28 21.26 -20.66
C LYS A 284 -30.72 21.63 -19.22
N GLU A 285 -30.64 22.90 -18.82
CA GLU A 285 -30.93 23.36 -17.45
C GLU A 285 -32.40 23.78 -17.20
N ASP A 286 -33.30 23.70 -18.18
CA ASP A 286 -34.69 24.22 -18.08
C ASP A 286 -35.80 23.15 -17.91
N TYR A 287 -35.55 22.02 -17.25
CA TYR A 287 -36.61 21.05 -16.88
C TYR A 287 -36.45 20.48 -15.47
#